data_AF-A0A3D4VCE3-F1
#
_entry.id   AF-A0A3D4VCE3-F1
#
_cell.length_a   1.000
_cell.length_b   1.000
_cell.length_c   1.000
_cell.angle_alpha   90.00
_cell.angle_beta   90.00
_cell.angle_gamma   90.00
#
_symmetry.space_group_name_H-M   'P 1'
#
loop_
_entity.id
_entity.type
_entity.pdbx_description
1 polymer ?
#
loop_
_entity_poly.entity_id
_entity_poly.type
_entity_poly.pdbx_seq_one_letter_code
_entity_poly.pdbx_strand_id
1 'polypeptide(L)'
;MEMMRPSISSTERRRRPAVAVGPMARLRARRGFTLISMIVAVVLLTVGLLSLAGANSQTITLQTIAQNRTNAIAIARAYVEQVRTRDPWLLETEAAVRLNSEGITSADGAFVRTLTVRQLRQNLIRIDVRVDFPRSSQPVTLTTLMFRGNGLSGEA
;
A
#
# COMPACT_ATOMS: atom_id res chain seq x y z
N MET A 1 -47.04 14.43 -88.79
CA MET A 1 -45.70 13.78 -88.81
C MET A 1 -45.61 12.98 -87.52
N GLU A 2 -46.28 11.82 -87.52
CA GLU A 2 -46.45 10.95 -86.37
C GLU A 2 -46.30 9.55 -86.93
N MET A 3 -45.14 8.95 -86.66
CA MET A 3 -44.64 7.77 -87.33
C MET A 3 -44.21 6.77 -86.26
N MET A 4 -44.39 5.49 -86.59
CA MET A 4 -43.78 4.32 -85.96
C MET A 4 -44.58 3.62 -84.86
N ARG A 5 -45.49 2.75 -85.29
CA ARG A 5 -45.86 1.53 -84.56
C ARG A 5 -44.84 0.41 -84.85
N PRO A 6 -44.39 -0.34 -83.84
CA PRO A 6 -44.01 -1.75 -83.97
C PRO A 6 -44.85 -2.63 -83.01
N SER A 7 -45.37 -3.81 -83.37
CA SER A 7 -44.77 -5.06 -83.87
C SER A 7 -44.44 -6.08 -82.76
N ILE A 8 -45.37 -7.05 -82.58
CA ILE A 8 -45.25 -8.51 -82.36
C ILE A 8 -44.08 -9.09 -81.52
N SER A 9 -44.40 -9.95 -80.54
CA SER A 9 -43.83 -11.30 -80.26
C SER A 9 -44.01 -11.65 -78.77
N SER A 10 -44.88 -12.59 -78.41
CA SER A 10 -44.64 -14.03 -78.25
C SER A 10 -43.53 -14.41 -77.27
N THR A 11 -43.88 -15.33 -76.36
CA THR A 11 -43.01 -16.28 -75.64
C THR A 11 -42.00 -15.71 -74.65
N GLU A 12 -42.33 -15.77 -73.36
CA GLU A 12 -41.31 -16.09 -72.36
C GLU A 12 -41.91 -16.88 -71.17
N ARG A 13 -41.98 -18.21 -71.33
CA ARG A 13 -42.03 -19.17 -70.23
C ARG A 13 -40.73 -19.02 -69.42
N ARG A 14 -40.71 -18.14 -68.41
CA ARG A 14 -39.59 -18.08 -67.48
C ARG A 14 -39.73 -19.15 -66.38
N ARG A 15 -38.97 -20.22 -66.65
CA ARG A 15 -38.50 -21.24 -65.73
C ARG A 15 -38.22 -20.67 -64.33
N ARG A 16 -38.83 -21.30 -63.32
CA ARG A 16 -38.44 -21.16 -61.92
C ARG A 16 -37.00 -21.70 -61.74
N PRO A 17 -36.07 -20.96 -61.12
CA PRO A 17 -34.84 -21.55 -60.65
C PRO A 17 -35.12 -22.41 -59.42
N ALA A 18 -34.65 -23.66 -59.46
CA ALA A 18 -34.62 -24.56 -58.31
C ALA A 18 -33.71 -23.94 -57.23
N VAL A 19 -34.23 -23.84 -56.01
CA VAL A 19 -33.46 -23.41 -54.83
C VAL A 19 -32.43 -24.49 -54.54
N ALA A 20 -31.18 -24.24 -54.93
CA ALA A 20 -30.05 -25.04 -54.50
C ALA A 20 -29.78 -24.74 -53.02
N VAL A 21 -30.35 -25.56 -52.14
CA VAL A 21 -29.96 -25.59 -50.73
C VAL A 21 -28.56 -26.17 -50.66
N GLY A 22 -27.56 -25.30 -50.64
CA GLY A 22 -26.16 -25.68 -50.45
C GLY A 22 -25.97 -26.46 -49.14
N PRO A 23 -24.92 -27.29 -49.03
CA PRO A 23 -24.69 -28.12 -47.87
C PRO A 23 -24.58 -27.23 -46.63
N MET A 24 -25.49 -27.41 -45.68
CA MET A 24 -25.42 -26.80 -44.36
C MET A 24 -24.02 -27.08 -43.80
N ALA A 25 -23.19 -26.04 -43.79
CA ALA A 25 -21.90 -26.05 -43.15
C ALA A 25 -22.14 -26.59 -41.74
N ARG A 26 -21.59 -27.77 -41.47
CA ARG A 26 -21.76 -28.46 -40.21
C ARG A 26 -21.24 -27.53 -39.12
N LEU A 27 -22.15 -26.86 -38.41
CA LEU A 27 -21.93 -26.39 -37.06
C LEU A 27 -21.81 -27.66 -36.19
N ARG A 28 -20.72 -28.40 -36.41
CA ARG A 28 -20.35 -29.58 -35.63
C ARG A 28 -20.03 -29.04 -34.26
N ALA A 29 -21.02 -29.22 -33.39
CA ALA A 29 -21.00 -28.90 -31.98
C ALA A 29 -19.64 -29.25 -31.35
N ARG A 30 -18.86 -28.24 -30.96
CA ARG A 30 -17.73 -28.34 -30.03
C ARG A 30 -18.24 -28.62 -28.60
N ARG A 31 -19.06 -29.67 -28.42
CA ARG A 31 -19.81 -29.93 -27.17
C ARG A 31 -19.06 -30.78 -26.12
N GLY A 32 -17.82 -31.19 -26.37
CA GLY A 32 -17.02 -31.97 -25.41
C GLY A 32 -15.92 -31.17 -24.69
N PHE A 33 -15.59 -29.97 -25.16
CA PHE A 33 -14.43 -29.20 -24.69
C PHE A 33 -14.83 -27.92 -23.95
N THR A 34 -16.11 -27.63 -23.74
CA THR A 34 -16.59 -26.40 -23.10
C THR A 34 -16.75 -26.54 -21.60
N LEU A 35 -17.23 -27.68 -21.10
CA LEU A 35 -17.48 -27.84 -19.66
C LEU A 35 -16.18 -28.05 -18.88
N ILE A 36 -15.30 -28.94 -19.37
CA ILE A 36 -13.95 -29.13 -18.79
C ILE A 36 -13.14 -27.84 -18.90
N SER A 37 -13.17 -27.14 -20.06
CA SER A 37 -12.43 -25.87 -20.19
C SER A 37 -13.00 -24.77 -19.29
N MET A 38 -14.32 -24.72 -19.07
CA MET A 38 -14.92 -23.79 -18.13
C MET A 38 -14.53 -24.13 -16.68
N ILE A 39 -14.51 -25.42 -16.29
CA ILE A 39 -14.02 -25.84 -14.98
C ILE A 39 -12.57 -25.44 -14.80
N VAL A 40 -11.70 -25.73 -15.79
CA VAL A 40 -10.28 -25.34 -15.74
C VAL A 40 -10.12 -23.82 -15.67
N ALA A 41 -10.89 -23.06 -16.45
CA ALA A 41 -10.87 -21.60 -16.41
C ALA A 41 -11.29 -21.05 -15.04
N VAL A 42 -12.33 -21.61 -14.43
CA VAL A 42 -12.77 -21.24 -13.08
C VAL A 42 -11.71 -21.60 -12.04
N VAL A 43 -11.08 -22.78 -12.15
CA VAL A 43 -9.97 -23.18 -11.25
C VAL A 43 -8.78 -22.24 -11.39
N LEU A 44 -8.38 -21.87 -12.61
CA LEU A 44 -7.30 -20.91 -12.84
C LEU A 44 -7.66 -19.52 -12.31
N LEU A 45 -8.91 -19.10 -12.49
CA LEU A 45 -9.42 -17.83 -11.96
C LEU A 45 -9.36 -17.82 -10.43
N THR A 46 -9.81 -18.87 -9.75
CA THR A 46 -9.77 -18.93 -8.28
C THR A 46 -8.33 -18.91 -7.78
N VAL A 47 -7.42 -19.68 -8.38
CA VAL A 47 -5.98 -19.63 -8.04
C VAL A 47 -5.41 -18.23 -8.22
N GLY A 48 -5.74 -17.56 -9.33
CA GLY A 48 -5.32 -16.18 -9.59
C GLY A 48 -5.85 -15.19 -8.54
N LEU A 49 -7.12 -15.30 -8.15
CA LEU A 49 -7.73 -14.47 -7.11
C LEU A 49 -7.11 -14.70 -5.74
N LEU A 50 -6.80 -15.95 -5.36
CA LEU A 50 -6.09 -16.24 -4.11
C LEU A 50 -4.70 -15.62 -4.08
N SER A 51 -3.95 -15.70 -5.19
CA SER A 51 -2.64 -15.07 -5.30
C SER A 51 -2.72 -13.55 -5.13
N LEU A 52 -3.73 -12.91 -5.73
CA LEU A 52 -3.95 -11.48 -5.60
C LEU A 52 -4.36 -11.09 -4.17
N ALA A 53 -5.23 -11.86 -3.53
CA ALA A 53 -5.63 -11.65 -2.14
C ALA A 53 -4.42 -11.72 -1.18
N GLY A 54 -3.52 -12.69 -1.39
CA GLY A 54 -2.28 -12.80 -0.64
C GLY A 54 -1.37 -11.58 -0.81
N ALA A 55 -1.18 -11.12 -2.05
CA ALA A 55 -0.36 -9.94 -2.35
C ALA A 55 -0.92 -8.65 -1.70
N ASN A 56 -2.24 -8.47 -1.72
CA ASN A 56 -2.90 -7.34 -1.07
C ASN A 56 -2.73 -7.36 0.46
N SER A 57 -2.86 -8.53 1.09
CA SER A 57 -2.66 -8.68 2.54
C SER A 57 -1.24 -8.31 2.98
N GLN A 58 -0.23 -8.73 2.21
CA GLN A 58 1.16 -8.35 2.47
C GLN A 58 1.38 -6.84 2.33
N THR A 59 0.80 -6.23 1.29
CA THR A 59 0.90 -4.78 1.04
C THR A 59 0.32 -3.98 2.21
N ILE A 60 -0.87 -4.35 2.70
CA ILE A 60 -1.52 -3.68 3.84
C ILE A 60 -0.64 -3.76 5.10
N THR A 61 -0.03 -4.92 5.34
CA THR A 61 0.86 -5.12 6.50
C THR A 61 2.08 -4.21 6.42
N LEU A 62 2.74 -4.17 5.26
CA LEU A 62 3.90 -3.30 5.02
C LEU A 62 3.55 -1.82 5.13
N GLN A 63 2.40 -1.41 4.59
CA GLN A 63 1.91 -0.04 4.69
C GLN A 63 1.66 0.35 6.15
N THR A 64 1.09 -0.55 6.95
CA THR A 64 0.86 -0.28 8.38
C THR A 64 2.16 -0.15 9.17
N ILE A 65 3.16 -1.02 8.89
CA ILE A 65 4.48 -0.91 9.53
C ILE A 65 5.16 0.40 9.14
N ALA A 66 5.09 0.79 7.87
CA ALA A 66 5.63 2.05 7.38
C ALA A 66 4.97 3.25 8.07
N GLN A 67 3.64 3.25 8.19
CA GLN A 67 2.91 4.31 8.90
C GLN A 67 3.31 4.39 10.38
N ASN A 68 3.37 3.25 11.08
CA ASN A 68 3.79 3.21 12.48
C ASN A 68 5.22 3.74 12.66
N ARG A 69 6.12 3.41 11.73
CA ARG A 69 7.49 3.92 11.74
C ARG A 69 7.54 5.44 11.54
N THR A 70 6.75 5.97 10.61
CA THR A 70 6.63 7.42 10.40
C THR A 70 6.13 8.13 11.67
N ASN A 71 5.10 7.58 12.32
CA ASN A 71 4.59 8.11 13.59
C ASN A 71 5.66 8.04 14.70
N ALA A 72 6.37 6.92 14.83
CA ALA A 72 7.45 6.77 15.81
C ALA A 72 8.59 7.78 15.58
N ILE A 73 8.95 8.07 14.33
CA ILE A 73 9.93 9.12 13.98
C ILE A 73 9.42 10.50 14.38
N ALA A 74 8.16 10.81 14.09
CA ALA A 74 7.56 12.10 14.45
C ALA A 74 7.55 12.31 15.97
N ILE A 75 7.14 11.28 16.74
CA ILE A 75 7.16 11.26 18.21
C ILE A 75 8.59 11.47 18.73
N ALA A 76 9.55 10.69 18.22
CA ALA A 76 10.95 10.80 18.63
C ALA A 76 11.50 12.20 18.36
N ARG A 77 11.21 12.76 17.18
CA ARG A 77 11.68 14.10 16.79
C ARG A 77 11.08 15.19 17.65
N ALA A 78 9.76 15.19 17.83
CA ALA A 78 9.08 16.18 18.67
C ALA A 78 9.65 16.19 20.09
N TYR A 79 9.92 15.00 20.64
CA TYR A 79 10.47 14.87 21.97
C TYR A 79 11.96 15.25 22.06
N VAL A 80 12.78 14.96 21.04
CA VAL A 80 14.15 15.50 20.96
C VAL A 80 14.14 17.03 21.00
N GLU A 81 13.26 17.68 20.23
CA GLU A 81 13.17 19.14 20.26
C GLU A 81 12.71 19.67 21.62
N GLN A 82 11.78 18.97 22.29
CA GLN A 82 11.41 19.31 23.66
C GLN A 82 12.57 19.15 24.65
N VAL A 83 13.39 18.11 24.51
CA VAL A 83 14.56 17.89 25.37
C VAL A 83 15.61 18.97 25.16
N ARG A 84 15.76 19.47 23.93
CA ARG A 84 16.72 20.53 23.59
C ARG A 84 16.43 21.88 24.25
N THR A 85 15.18 22.14 24.64
CA THR A 85 14.83 23.40 25.32
C THR A 85 15.01 23.32 26.84
N ARG A 86 15.35 22.15 27.38
CA ARG A 86 15.58 21.95 28.82
C ARG A 86 17.03 22.29 29.19
N ASP A 87 17.24 22.56 30.48
CA ASP A 87 18.59 22.77 31.01
C ASP A 87 19.44 21.50 30.82
N PRO A 88 20.55 21.56 30.05
CA PRO A 88 21.44 20.43 29.85
C PRO A 88 21.95 19.78 31.14
N TRP A 89 22.14 20.56 32.22
CA TRP A 89 22.69 20.08 33.48
C TRP A 89 21.69 19.26 34.29
N LEU A 90 20.40 19.51 34.12
CA LEU A 90 19.31 18.84 34.83
C LEU A 90 18.74 17.65 34.04
N LEU A 91 19.26 17.37 32.84
CA LEU A 91 18.81 16.24 32.03
C LEU A 91 19.29 14.90 32.59
N GLU A 92 18.33 14.01 32.85
CA GLU A 92 18.52 12.65 33.32
C GLU A 92 17.81 11.63 32.43
N THR A 93 18.12 10.34 32.64
CA THR A 93 17.45 9.24 31.94
C THR A 93 16.00 9.14 32.43
N GLU A 94 15.05 9.10 31.50
CA GLU A 94 13.63 8.91 31.82
C GLU A 94 13.20 7.48 31.50
N ALA A 95 12.35 6.92 32.37
CA ALA A 95 11.77 5.60 32.18
C ALA A 95 10.86 5.54 30.94
N ALA A 96 10.50 4.31 30.56
CA ALA A 96 9.61 4.06 29.44
C ALA A 96 8.22 4.67 29.67
N VAL A 97 7.75 5.48 28.72
CA VAL A 97 6.42 6.10 28.72
C VAL A 97 5.61 5.59 27.53
N ARG A 98 4.37 5.15 27.80
CA ARG A 98 3.43 4.69 26.76
C ARG A 98 2.71 5.86 26.11
N LEU A 99 2.63 5.85 24.78
CA LEU A 99 2.10 6.93 23.96
C LEU A 99 1.12 6.39 22.90
N ASN A 100 0.12 7.20 22.54
CA ASN A 100 -0.70 6.96 21.36
C ASN A 100 0.01 7.37 20.05
N SER A 101 -0.67 7.27 18.90
CA SER A 101 -0.12 7.65 17.59
C SER A 101 0.23 9.13 17.47
N GLU A 102 -0.36 9.97 18.30
CA GLU A 102 -0.14 11.42 18.34
C GLU A 102 1.02 11.81 19.27
N GLY A 103 1.63 10.84 19.97
CA GLY A 103 2.71 11.09 20.92
C GLY A 103 2.25 11.60 22.29
N ILE A 104 0.97 11.45 22.60
CA ILE A 104 0.37 11.82 23.89
C ILE A 104 0.41 10.60 24.82
N THR A 105 0.74 10.84 26.09
CA THR A 105 0.77 9.79 27.12
C THR A 105 -0.59 9.11 27.26
N SER A 106 -0.59 7.79 27.15
CA SER A 106 -1.80 6.98 27.27
C SER A 106 -1.43 5.59 27.82
N ALA A 107 -2.21 5.10 28.79
CA ALA A 107 -1.99 3.79 29.39
C ALA A 107 -2.05 2.66 28.34
N ASP A 108 -2.98 2.77 27.39
CA ASP A 108 -3.19 1.82 26.30
C ASP A 108 -2.37 2.17 25.04
N GLY A 109 -1.50 3.17 25.13
CA GLY A 109 -0.68 3.65 24.01
C GLY A 109 0.18 2.53 23.42
N ALA A 110 0.17 2.37 22.09
CA ALA A 110 0.91 1.31 21.41
C ALA A 110 2.40 1.63 21.22
N PHE A 111 2.80 2.89 21.37
CA PHE A 111 4.18 3.35 21.26
C PHE A 111 4.80 3.43 22.64
N VAL A 112 6.09 3.14 22.75
CA VAL A 112 6.83 3.26 24.02
C VAL A 112 8.07 4.09 23.78
N ARG A 113 8.17 5.24 24.45
CA ARG A 113 9.31 6.14 24.37
C ARG A 113 10.20 5.98 25.60
N THR A 114 11.51 5.93 25.40
CA THR A 114 12.51 5.95 26.48
C THR A 114 13.56 7.02 26.18
N LEU A 115 13.96 7.80 27.18
CA LEU A 115 15.05 8.77 27.09
C LEU A 115 16.26 8.22 27.84
N THR A 116 17.38 8.03 27.14
CA THR A 116 18.65 7.68 27.80
C THR A 116 19.61 8.83 27.69
N VAL A 117 20.12 9.30 28.83
CA VAL A 117 21.16 10.33 28.88
C VAL A 117 22.45 9.69 29.35
N ARG A 118 23.51 9.85 28.56
CA ARG A 118 24.86 9.35 28.88
C ARG A 118 25.84 10.50 28.86
N GLN A 119 26.59 10.64 29.94
CA GLN A 119 27.68 11.60 29.99
C GLN A 119 28.88 11.07 29.20
N LEU A 120 29.31 11.82 28.18
CA LEU A 120 30.50 11.49 27.39
C LEU A 120 31.74 12.22 27.92
N ARG A 121 31.54 13.46 28.37
CA ARG A 121 32.55 14.32 29.02
C ARG A 121 31.86 15.19 30.07
N GLN A 122 32.63 15.97 30.82
CA GLN A 122 32.08 16.92 31.80
C GLN A 122 30.99 17.83 31.19
N ASN A 123 31.27 18.41 30.02
CA ASN A 123 30.37 19.38 29.38
C ASN A 123 29.68 18.82 28.13
N LEU A 124 29.67 17.50 27.92
CA LEU A 124 29.07 16.88 26.74
C LEU A 124 28.28 15.64 27.12
N ILE A 125 27.00 15.64 26.75
CA ILE A 125 26.12 14.48 26.90
C ILE A 125 25.63 13.96 25.56
N ARG A 126 25.41 12.66 25.52
CA ARG A 126 24.66 11.97 24.49
C ARG A 126 23.27 11.70 25.01
N ILE A 127 22.29 12.04 24.17
CA ILE A 127 20.89 11.82 24.44
C ILE A 127 20.38 10.88 23.36
N ASP A 128 19.86 9.73 23.78
CA ASP A 128 19.23 8.75 22.91
C ASP A 128 17.73 8.72 23.22
N VAL A 129 16.90 9.14 22.25
CA VAL A 129 15.45 9.00 22.29
C VAL A 129 15.07 7.76 21.50
N ARG A 130 14.65 6.72 22.21
CA ARG A 130 14.18 5.46 21.63
C ARG A 130 12.66 5.42 21.62
N VAL A 131 12.07 5.01 20.50
CA VAL A 131 10.64 4.75 20.37
C VAL A 131 10.42 3.35 19.80
N ASP A 132 9.84 2.48 20.61
CA ASP A 132 9.33 1.17 20.22
C ASP A 132 7.89 1.33 19.69
N PHE A 133 7.54 0.59 18.65
CA PHE A 133 6.25 0.70 17.96
C PHE A 133 5.74 -0.68 17.52
N PRO A 134 4.41 -0.86 17.35
CA PRO A 134 3.84 -2.19 17.14
C PRO A 134 4.20 -2.76 15.78
N ARG A 135 4.22 -4.10 15.69
CA ARG A 135 4.50 -4.90 14.48
C ARG A 135 5.93 -4.72 13.91
N SER A 136 6.83 -4.19 14.72
CA SER A 136 8.27 -4.15 14.46
C SER A 136 9.04 -4.51 15.72
N SER A 137 10.12 -5.28 15.58
CA SER A 137 11.11 -5.50 16.64
C SER A 137 12.26 -4.48 16.58
N GLN A 138 12.35 -3.70 15.51
CA GLN A 138 13.34 -2.66 15.33
C GLN A 138 12.76 -1.31 15.76
N PRO A 139 13.25 -0.71 16.84
CA PRO A 139 12.82 0.60 17.30
C PRO A 139 13.35 1.72 16.40
N VAL A 140 12.76 2.89 16.52
CA VAL A 140 13.37 4.14 16.04
C VAL A 140 14.23 4.70 17.17
N THR A 141 15.49 5.06 16.89
CA THR A 141 16.35 5.75 17.86
C THR A 141 16.91 7.00 17.22
N LEU A 142 16.69 8.15 17.86
CA LEU A 142 17.33 9.41 17.50
C LEU A 142 18.39 9.75 18.55
N THR A 143 19.62 9.90 18.09
CA THR A 143 20.75 10.30 18.94
C THR A 143 21.07 11.77 18.69
N THR A 144 21.19 12.55 19.77
CA THR A 144 21.69 13.92 19.70
C THR A 144 22.77 14.15 20.76
N LEU A 145 23.71 15.04 20.46
CA LEU A 145 24.74 15.47 21.39
C LEU A 145 24.38 16.87 21.88
N MET A 146 24.50 17.09 23.19
CA MET A 146 24.20 18.37 23.81
C MET A 146 25.38 18.81 24.66
N PHE A 147 25.84 20.04 24.43
CA PHE A 147 26.87 20.66 25.23
C PHE A 147 26.24 21.32 26.45
N ARG A 148 26.80 21.10 27.64
CA ARG A 148 26.27 21.64 28.91
C ARG A 148 26.81 23.05 29.25
N GLY A 149 27.78 23.59 28.50
CA GLY A 149 28.48 24.80 28.93
C GLY A 149 29.55 24.47 29.97
N ASN A 150 30.37 25.46 30.33
CA ASN A 150 31.29 25.33 31.47
C ASN A 150 30.48 25.75 32.70
N GLY A 151 30.08 24.80 33.54
CA GLY A 151 29.21 25.08 34.69
C GLY A 151 29.71 26.26 35.52
N LEU A 152 28.78 27.17 35.88
CA LEU A 152 28.96 28.39 36.70
C LEU A 152 29.59 29.60 35.99
N SER A 153 28.75 30.41 35.34
CA SER A 153 29.05 31.83 35.06
C SER A 153 27.80 32.70 35.19
N GLY A 154 26.97 32.41 36.20
CA GLY A 154 25.68 33.04 36.45
C GLY A 154 25.57 33.79 37.77
N GLU A 155 26.68 34.26 38.35
CA GLU A 155 26.67 35.30 39.38
C GLU A 155 27.70 36.38 39.05
N ALA A 156 27.19 37.53 38.61
CA ALA A 156 27.73 38.88 38.80
C ALA A 156 26.57 39.87 38.62
#